data_AF-A0A2G9RNQ0-F1
#
_entry.id   AF-A0A2G9RNQ0-F1
#
_cell.length_a   1.000
_cell.length_b   1.000
_cell.length_c   1.000
_cell.angle_alpha   90.00
_cell.angle_beta   90.00
_cell.angle_gamma   90.00
#
_symmetry.space_group_name_H-M   'P 1'
#
loop_
_entity.id
_entity.type
_entity.pdbx_description
1 polymer ?
#
loop_
_entity_poly.entity_id
_entity_poly.type
_entity_poly.pdbx_seq_one_letter_code
_entity_poly.pdbx_strand_id
1 'polypeptide(L)' 'GQLKCCRCDSRDPFSAISHRIINVVSPIGHLRWWQSENGLPSVYLQFDTGRKFQLSDVTLDFRVCFV' A
#
# COMPACT_ATOMS: atom_id res chain seq x y z
N GLY A 1 -19.69 11.09 -15.70
CA GLY A 1 -18.23 11.03 -15.88
C GLY A 1 -17.81 9.57 -15.85
N GLN A 2 -16.88 9.17 -16.72
CA GLN A 2 -16.43 7.77 -16.81
C GLN A 2 -15.42 7.48 -15.67
N LEU A 3 -15.67 6.43 -14.89
CA LEU A 3 -14.70 5.93 -13.92
C LEU A 3 -13.49 5.38 -14.69
N LYS A 4 -12.28 5.77 -14.27
CA LYS A 4 -11.04 5.18 -14.79
C LYS A 4 -10.64 4.03 -13.86
N CYS A 5 -10.72 2.81 -14.37
CA CYS A 5 -10.22 1.63 -13.69
C CYS A 5 -8.70 1.47 -13.95
N CYS A 6 -7.93 1.26 -12.89
CA CYS A 6 -6.54 0.80 -12.93
C CYS A 6 -6.50 -0.72 -12.95
N ARG A 7 -5.34 -1.27 -13.32
CA ARG A 7 -5.06 -2.69 -13.20
C ARG A 7 -4.18 -2.92 -11.96
N CYS A 8 -4.42 -4.01 -11.24
CA CYS A 8 -3.59 -4.48 -10.14
C CYS A 8 -3.07 -5.88 -10.45
N ASP A 9 -1.74 -6.08 -10.37
CA ASP A 9 -1.11 -7.39 -10.40
C ASP A 9 0.11 -7.41 -9.47
N SER A 10 -0.10 -7.91 -8.26
CA SER A 10 0.93 -7.94 -7.21
C SER A 10 1.80 -9.20 -7.21
N ARG A 11 1.66 -10.07 -8.23
CA ARG A 11 2.44 -11.32 -8.35
C ARG A 11 3.90 -11.05 -8.73
N ASP A 12 4.13 -10.03 -9.55
CA ASP A 12 5.46 -9.51 -9.85
C ASP A 12 5.77 -8.33 -8.89
N PRO A 13 6.77 -8.43 -8.00
CA PRO A 13 7.12 -7.36 -7.06
C PRO A 13 7.68 -6.09 -7.73
N PHE A 14 8.23 -6.18 -8.93
CA PHE A 14 8.90 -5.06 -9.59
C PHE A 14 8.00 -4.33 -10.58
N SER A 15 6.89 -4.95 -10.99
CA SER A 15 5.87 -4.37 -11.86
C SER A 15 5.32 -3.04 -11.33
N ALA A 16 5.01 -2.12 -12.25
CA ALA A 16 4.42 -0.82 -11.93
C ALA A 16 2.98 -0.91 -11.38
N ILE A 17 2.30 -2.03 -11.61
CA ILE A 17 0.94 -2.31 -11.11
C ILE A 17 0.94 -3.22 -9.87
N SER A 18 2.10 -3.32 -9.19
CA SER A 18 2.29 -4.12 -7.99
C SER A 18 2.06 -3.30 -6.74
N HIS A 19 1.14 -3.75 -5.88
CA HIS A 19 0.67 -3.02 -4.70
C HIS A 19 0.90 -3.78 -3.40
N ARG A 20 2.12 -4.31 -3.22
CA ARG A 20 2.49 -5.17 -2.08
C ARG A 20 2.70 -4.37 -0.79
N ILE A 21 2.60 -5.04 0.36
CA ILE A 21 2.73 -4.42 1.69
C ILE A 21 4.06 -3.69 1.91
N ILE A 22 5.15 -4.20 1.31
CA ILE A 22 6.47 -3.56 1.39
C ILE A 22 6.47 -2.14 0.79
N ASN A 23 5.51 -1.82 -0.09
CA ASN A 23 5.39 -0.50 -0.68
C ASN A 23 4.95 0.57 0.33
N VAL A 24 4.42 0.20 1.52
CA VAL A 24 4.09 1.16 2.59
C VAL A 24 5.33 1.90 3.10
N VAL A 25 6.49 1.23 3.08
CA VAL A 25 7.77 1.77 3.57
C VAL A 25 8.77 2.04 2.45
N SER A 26 8.36 1.92 1.19
CA SER A 26 9.26 1.99 0.04
C SER A 26 9.91 3.37 -0.09
N PRO A 27 11.25 3.47 -0.14
CA PRO A 27 11.96 4.71 -0.47
C PRO A 27 11.92 5.03 -1.98
N ILE A 28 11.44 4.08 -2.81
CA ILE A 28 11.50 4.16 -4.28
C ILE A 28 10.27 4.89 -4.82
N GLY A 29 10.23 6.20 -4.54
CA GLY A 29 9.42 7.20 -5.25
C GLY A 29 7.91 7.22 -4.98
N HIS A 30 7.33 8.39 -5.24
CA HIS A 30 5.92 8.76 -4.99
C HIS A 30 4.84 7.93 -5.73
N LEU A 31 5.23 6.88 -6.46
CA LEU A 31 4.36 6.13 -7.37
C LEU A 31 4.08 4.69 -6.92
N ARG A 32 4.65 4.21 -5.80
CA ARG A 32 4.37 2.88 -5.25
C ARG A 32 3.61 2.99 -3.93
N TRP A 33 2.49 2.26 -3.83
CA TRP A 33 1.69 2.16 -2.61
C TRP A 33 1.25 0.70 -2.41
N TRP A 34 0.80 0.39 -1.19
CA TRP A 34 0.08 -0.85 -0.91
C TRP A 34 -1.42 -0.65 -1.11
N GLN A 35 -2.10 -1.68 -1.62
CA GLN A 35 -3.54 -1.68 -1.75
C GLN A 35 -4.12 -3.02 -1.28
N SER A 36 -5.26 -2.96 -0.59
CA SER A 36 -6.04 -4.15 -0.27
C SER A 36 -6.70 -4.75 -1.51
N GLU A 37 -7.14 -5.99 -1.38
CA GLU A 37 -8.10 -6.56 -2.31
C GLU A 37 -9.44 -5.78 -2.24
N ASN A 38 -10.08 -5.63 -3.41
CA ASN A 38 -11.36 -4.94 -3.52
C ASN A 38 -12.46 -5.70 -2.78
N GLY A 39 -13.34 -4.98 -2.08
CA GLY A 39 -14.50 -5.56 -1.41
C GLY A 39 -14.22 -6.17 -0.03
N LEU A 40 -12.97 -6.15 0.45
CA LEU A 40 -12.68 -6.53 1.83
C LEU A 40 -13.12 -5.41 2.80
N PRO A 41 -13.99 -5.70 3.77
CA PRO A 41 -14.57 -4.68 4.65
C PRO A 41 -13.60 -4.17 5.72
N SER A 42 -12.56 -4.93 6.04
CA SER A 42 -11.58 -4.59 7.07
C SER A 42 -10.23 -5.20 6.76
N VAL A 43 -9.19 -4.40 6.91
CA VAL A 43 -7.80 -4.77 6.67
C VAL A 43 -6.92 -4.15 7.75
N TYR A 44 -5.81 -4.82 8.06
CA TYR A 44 -4.90 -4.42 9.14
C TYR A 44 -3.48 -4.43 8.62
N LEU A 45 -2.69 -3.43 9.02
CA LEU A 45 -1.26 -3.38 8.79
C LEU A 45 -0.54 -3.59 10.12
N GLN A 46 0.48 -4.45 10.11
CA GLN A 46 1.30 -4.74 11.28
C GLN A 46 2.74 -4.31 11.02
N PHE A 47 3.32 -3.62 11.99
CA PHE A 47 4.72 -3.22 11.98
C PHE A 47 5.42 -3.81 13.20
N ASP A 48 6.24 -4.83 12.96
CA ASP A 48 7.00 -5.53 14.00
C ASP A 48 8.37 -4.90 14.18
N THR A 49 8.63 -4.33 15.36
CA THR A 49 9.88 -3.59 15.62
C THR A 49 10.98 -4.43 16.23
N GLY A 50 10.68 -5.66 16.63
CA GLY A 50 11.61 -6.60 17.28
C GLY A 50 12.15 -6.16 18.65
N ARG A 51 11.94 -4.90 19.03
CA ARG A 51 12.36 -4.28 20.30
C ARG A 51 11.46 -3.11 20.65
N LYS A 52 11.51 -2.70 21.92
CA LYS A 52 10.83 -1.49 22.40
C LYS A 52 11.49 -0.24 21.81
N PHE A 53 10.68 0.75 21.49
CA PHE A 53 11.11 2.06 21.00
C PHE A 53 10.07 3.11 21.44
N GLN A 54 10.45 4.39 21.43
CA GLN A 54 9.51 5.50 21.60
C GLN A 54 8.97 5.89 20.23
N LEU A 55 7.66 5.84 20.07
CA LEU A 55 6.94 6.29 18.88
C LEU A 55 6.45 7.71 19.12
N SER A 56 6.83 8.65 18.25
CA SER A 56 6.28 10.01 18.31
C SER A 56 4.94 10.07 17.57
N ASP A 57 4.95 9.73 16.29
CA ASP A 57 3.84 9.94 15.37
C ASP A 57 3.75 8.79 14.35
N VAL A 58 2.53 8.56 13.85
CA VAL A 58 2.26 7.68 12.70
C VAL A 58 1.52 8.48 11.65
N THR A 59 2.05 8.50 10.42
CA THR A 59 1.42 9.20 9.30
C THR A 59 1.19 8.24 8.15
N LEU A 60 -0.02 8.27 7.59
CA LEU A 60 -0.42 7.46 6.44
C LEU A 60 -0.82 8.40 5.30
N ASP A 61 -0.20 8.23 4.12
CA ASP A 61 -0.61 8.90 2.88
C ASP A 61 -1.46 7.94 2.05
N PHE A 62 -2.75 8.24 1.92
CA PHE A 62 -3.70 7.38 1.23
C PHE A 62 -3.71 7.68 -0.27
N ARG A 63 -3.55 6.62 -1.07
CA ARG A 63 -3.72 6.64 -2.53
C ARG A 63 -4.99 5.88 -2.89
N VAL A 64 -5.67 6.36 -3.92
CA VAL A 64 -6.82 5.68 -4.51
C VAL A 64 -6.59 5.59 -6.01
N CYS A 65 -6.61 4.35 -6.53
CA CYS A 65 -7.08 4.14 -7.87
C CYS A 65 -8.26 3.17 -7.81
N PHE A 66 -9.32 3.46 -8.55
CA PHE A 66 -10.42 2.54 -8.73
C PHE A 66 -9.89 1.37 -9.55
N VAL A 67 -9.99 0.14 -9.05
CA VAL A 67 -9.59 -1.08 -9.78
C VAL A 67 -10.85 -1.80 -10.22
#